data_AF-A0A947T455-F1
#
_entry.id   AF-A0A947T455-F1
#
_cell.length_a   1.000
_cell.length_b   1.000
_cell.length_c   1.000
_cell.angle_alpha   90.00
_cell.angle_beta   90.00
_cell.angle_gamma   90.00
#
_symmetry.space_group_name_H-M   'P 1'
#
loop_
_entity.id
_entity.type
_entity.pdbx_description
1 polymer ?
#
loop_
_entity_poly.entity_id
_entity_poly.type
_entity_poly.pdbx_seq_one_letter_code
_entity_poly.pdbx_strand_id
1 'polypeptide(L)'
;ETEEAKVVLFFTGRHHAGEIVDGILKHRRAGTKKLVSVTDAASKNFSHDHTDELEEAVCNAHCYLKFRAVKDRFPDEYAVAGEVYAEVFDNDDTAQKLGLDPHERMRYHRKHSKPQMLRLWGMCKDMIDGNLVEPNSPLWEPVSFVINQWPRLTKFYEVAGVPLDTNLVEQALIIPVRYLAGSFAYNPHSSPFHPDS
;
A
#
# COMPACT_ATOMS: atom_id res chain seq x y z
N GLU A 1 8.33 22.83 27.55
CA GLU A 1 8.15 21.75 26.55
C GLU A 1 7.04 22.18 25.61
N THR A 2 7.27 22.12 24.30
CA THR A 2 6.15 22.16 23.35
C THR A 2 5.43 20.83 23.43
N GLU A 3 4.11 20.86 23.59
CA GLU A 3 3.25 19.68 23.42
C GLU A 3 3.61 18.98 22.09
N GLU A 4 3.44 17.65 22.02
CA GLU A 4 3.67 16.88 20.79
C GLU A 4 2.76 17.40 19.67
N ALA A 5 3.27 18.37 18.90
CA ALA A 5 2.56 19.02 17.82
C ALA A 5 2.97 18.37 16.49
N LYS A 6 1.97 18.03 15.66
CA LYS A 6 2.22 17.53 14.30
C LYS A 6 2.72 18.68 13.43
N VAL A 7 3.98 18.61 13.03
CA VAL A 7 4.58 19.56 12.07
C VAL A 7 4.51 18.95 10.67
N VAL A 8 3.88 19.67 9.73
CA VAL A 8 3.83 19.29 8.32
C VAL A 8 4.82 20.17 7.56
N LEU A 9 5.78 19.54 6.89
CA LEU A 9 6.74 20.22 6.04
C LEU A 9 6.34 20.02 4.58
N PHE A 10 6.11 21.12 3.86
CA PHE A 10 5.76 21.11 2.45
C PHE A 10 6.93 21.65 1.64
N PHE A 11 7.44 20.84 0.71
CA PHE A 11 8.57 21.20 -0.14
C PHE A 11 8.11 21.23 -1.59
N THR A 12 8.43 22.32 -2.29
CA THR A 12 8.23 22.46 -3.74
C THR A 12 9.55 22.87 -4.37
N GLY A 13 9.96 22.20 -5.45
CA GLY A 13 11.26 22.46 -6.08
C GLY A 13 11.74 21.33 -6.97
N ARG A 14 12.98 21.42 -7.44
CA ARG A 14 13.63 20.41 -8.30
C ARG A 14 14.20 19.22 -7.54
N HIS A 15 14.21 19.29 -6.21
CA HIS A 15 14.74 18.25 -5.35
C HIS A 15 13.81 17.04 -5.31
N HIS A 16 14.39 15.85 -5.38
CA HIS A 16 13.65 14.60 -5.21
C HIS A 16 13.33 14.36 -3.73
N ALA A 17 12.26 13.59 -3.44
CA ALA A 17 11.81 13.35 -2.05
C ALA A 17 12.93 12.76 -1.18
N GLY A 18 13.78 11.93 -1.78
CA GLY A 18 15.00 11.41 -1.18
C GLY A 18 15.98 12.47 -0.69
N GLU A 19 16.31 13.44 -1.54
CA GLU A 19 17.27 14.51 -1.22
C GLU A 19 16.79 15.38 -0.06
N ILE A 20 15.47 15.56 0.05
CA ILE A 20 14.83 16.29 1.15
C ILE A 20 14.96 15.50 2.45
N VAL A 21 14.71 14.18 2.41
CA VAL A 21 14.88 13.30 3.58
C VAL A 21 16.33 13.30 4.05
N ASP A 22 17.30 13.19 3.14
CA ASP A 22 18.73 13.27 3.47
C ASP A 22 19.10 14.61 4.15
N GLY A 23 18.53 15.72 3.66
CA GLY A 23 18.68 17.03 4.28
C GLY A 23 18.16 17.07 5.72
N ILE A 24 17.03 16.43 6.00
CA ILE A 24 16.46 16.33 7.37
C ILE A 24 17.34 15.44 8.25
N LEU A 25 17.83 14.31 7.72
CA LEU A 25 18.66 13.36 8.47
C LEU A 25 20.00 13.98 8.92
N LYS A 26 20.61 14.85 8.11
CA LYS A 26 21.84 15.58 8.48
C LYS A 26 21.72 16.41 9.76
N HIS A 27 20.50 16.82 10.13
CA HIS A 27 20.23 17.61 11.33
C HIS A 27 19.67 16.77 12.49
N ARG A 28 19.55 15.44 12.32
CA ARG A 28 19.02 14.54 13.33
C ARG A 28 20.10 14.21 14.37
N ARG A 29 19.73 14.25 15.65
CA ARG A 29 20.64 13.85 16.73
C ARG A 29 20.87 12.33 16.68
N ALA A 30 22.15 11.93 16.76
CA ALA A 30 22.55 10.53 16.87
C ALA A 30 21.86 9.85 18.07
N GLY A 31 21.41 8.59 17.89
CA GLY A 31 20.77 7.78 18.93
C GLY A 31 19.24 7.97 19.08
N THR A 32 18.60 8.73 18.20
CA THR A 32 17.12 8.82 18.15
C THR A 32 16.50 7.63 17.38
N LYS A 33 15.22 7.30 17.65
CA LYS A 33 14.50 6.26 16.88
C LYS A 33 14.59 6.55 15.38
N LYS A 34 14.66 5.53 14.53
CA LYS A 34 14.69 5.69 13.06
C LYS A 34 13.49 6.47 12.55
N LEU A 35 13.67 7.25 11.49
CA LEU A 35 12.55 7.90 10.80
C LEU A 35 11.84 6.87 9.91
N VAL A 36 10.51 6.82 9.99
CA VAL A 36 9.71 6.06 9.02
C VAL A 36 9.53 6.90 7.77
N SER A 37 9.99 6.39 6.63
CA SER A 37 9.74 6.96 5.31
C SER A 37 8.75 6.07 4.57
N VAL A 38 7.64 6.62 4.10
CA VAL A 38 6.66 5.90 3.28
C VAL A 38 6.57 6.59 1.92
N THR A 39 6.76 5.84 0.84
CA THR A 39 6.81 6.40 -0.51
C THR A 39 5.93 5.59 -1.48
N ASP A 40 5.70 6.14 -2.67
CA ASP A 40 5.08 5.44 -3.81
C ASP A 40 6.01 4.40 -4.47
N ALA A 41 7.21 4.20 -3.90
CA ALA A 41 8.29 3.40 -4.45
C ALA A 41 8.84 3.86 -5.81
N ALA A 42 8.72 5.14 -6.16
CA ALA A 42 9.48 5.68 -7.29
C ALA A 42 10.98 5.45 -7.07
N SER A 43 11.70 4.96 -8.09
CA SER A 43 13.11 4.53 -7.97
C SER A 43 14.07 5.59 -7.42
N LYS A 44 13.70 6.87 -7.55
CA LYS A 44 14.44 8.03 -7.04
C LYS A 44 14.33 8.22 -5.52
N ASN A 45 13.46 7.46 -4.86
CA ASN A 45 13.20 7.53 -3.42
C ASN A 45 14.00 6.47 -2.63
N PHE A 46 15.03 5.88 -3.22
CA PHE A 46 15.85 4.84 -2.56
C PHE A 46 17.37 5.08 -2.70
N SER A 47 17.80 6.15 -3.37
CA SER A 47 19.22 6.54 -3.44
C SER A 47 19.54 7.53 -2.31
N HIS A 48 19.84 7.00 -1.11
CA HIS A 48 20.14 7.79 0.08
C HIS A 48 21.46 7.35 0.70
N ASP A 49 22.25 8.32 1.17
CA ASP A 49 23.51 8.05 1.88
C ASP A 49 23.28 7.58 3.33
N HIS A 50 22.02 7.55 3.79
CA HIS A 50 21.62 7.33 5.18
C HIS A 50 20.59 6.20 5.39
N THR A 51 20.64 5.13 4.59
CA THR A 51 19.69 3.98 4.67
C THR A 51 19.59 3.36 6.06
N ASP A 52 20.68 3.40 6.85
CA ASP A 52 20.74 2.79 8.17
C ASP A 52 19.90 3.53 9.23
N GLU A 53 19.52 4.78 8.96
CA GLU A 53 18.75 5.65 9.85
C GLU A 53 17.24 5.68 9.51
N LEU A 54 16.83 4.97 8.45
CA LEU A 54 15.48 4.95 7.92
C LEU A 54 14.81 3.58 8.10
N GLU A 55 13.52 3.60 8.44
CA GLU A 55 12.61 2.50 8.18
C GLU A 55 11.84 2.82 6.89
N GLU A 56 12.22 2.18 5.80
CA GLU A 56 11.57 2.37 4.50
C GLU A 56 10.35 1.46 4.37
N ALA A 57 9.19 2.07 4.15
CA ALA A 57 7.96 1.41 3.79
C ALA A 57 7.44 1.94 2.45
N VAL A 58 6.54 1.19 1.84
CA VAL A 58 5.89 1.55 0.58
C VAL A 58 4.38 1.66 0.79
N CYS A 59 3.77 2.64 0.13
CA CYS A 59 2.34 2.89 0.22
C CYS A 59 1.55 1.70 -0.33
N ASN A 60 0.70 1.13 0.52
CA ASN A 60 -0.14 -0.01 0.18
C ASN A 60 -1.26 0.38 -0.80
N ALA A 61 -1.75 1.62 -0.75
CA ALA A 61 -2.72 2.11 -1.72
C ALA A 61 -2.12 2.22 -3.13
N HIS A 62 -0.85 2.64 -3.28
CA HIS A 62 -0.18 2.66 -4.58
C HIS A 62 -0.03 1.26 -5.15
N CYS A 63 0.24 0.25 -4.31
CA CYS A 63 0.23 -1.15 -4.74
C CYS A 63 -1.15 -1.56 -5.30
N TYR A 64 -2.23 -1.27 -4.56
CA TYR A 64 -3.59 -1.54 -5.02
C TYR A 64 -3.92 -0.84 -6.35
N LEU A 65 -3.51 0.43 -6.52
CA LEU A 65 -3.78 1.20 -7.74
C LEU A 65 -3.14 0.56 -8.98
N LYS A 66 -1.99 -0.12 -8.84
CA LYS A 66 -1.37 -0.88 -9.94
C LYS A 66 -2.26 -2.04 -10.40
N PHE A 67 -2.87 -2.77 -9.48
CA PHE A 67 -3.86 -3.80 -9.82
C PHE A 67 -5.13 -3.20 -10.44
N ARG A 68 -5.60 -2.08 -9.90
CA ARG A 68 -6.77 -1.37 -10.45
C ARG A 68 -6.56 -0.90 -11.88
N ALA A 69 -5.35 -0.47 -12.24
CA ALA A 69 -5.01 -0.04 -13.59
C ALA A 69 -5.17 -1.14 -14.65
N VAL A 70 -5.14 -2.41 -14.22
CA VAL A 70 -5.21 -3.57 -15.12
C VAL A 70 -6.51 -4.37 -15.00
N LYS A 71 -7.48 -3.89 -14.19
CA LYS A 71 -8.72 -4.59 -13.84
C LYS A 71 -9.54 -5.13 -15.03
N ASP A 72 -9.57 -4.38 -16.15
CA ASP A 72 -10.42 -4.74 -17.29
C ASP A 72 -9.84 -5.91 -18.10
N ARG A 73 -8.52 -6.13 -17.99
CA ARG A 73 -7.80 -7.21 -18.67
C ARG A 73 -7.50 -8.39 -17.73
N PHE A 74 -7.38 -8.13 -16.44
CA PHE A 74 -6.97 -9.09 -15.40
C PHE A 74 -7.92 -8.96 -14.19
N PRO A 75 -9.22 -9.31 -14.37
CA PRO A 75 -10.23 -9.09 -13.34
C PRO A 75 -10.06 -9.99 -12.13
N ASP A 76 -9.51 -11.20 -12.30
CA ASP A 76 -9.35 -12.18 -11.22
C ASP A 76 -8.24 -11.75 -10.24
N GLU A 77 -7.09 -11.34 -10.77
CA GLU A 77 -5.97 -10.82 -9.98
C GLU A 77 -6.35 -9.50 -9.30
N TYR A 78 -7.10 -8.65 -10.00
CA TYR A 78 -7.66 -7.44 -9.43
C TYR A 78 -8.64 -7.74 -8.29
N ALA A 79 -9.51 -8.75 -8.42
CA ALA A 79 -10.45 -9.13 -7.38
C ALA A 79 -9.71 -9.58 -6.11
N VAL A 80 -8.70 -10.45 -6.24
CA VAL A 80 -7.86 -10.88 -5.10
C VAL A 80 -7.20 -9.69 -4.41
N ALA A 81 -6.57 -8.79 -5.17
CA ALA A 81 -5.94 -7.60 -4.60
C ALA A 81 -6.98 -6.67 -3.94
N GLY A 82 -8.17 -6.51 -4.52
CA GLY A 82 -9.25 -5.72 -3.98
C GLY A 82 -9.78 -6.24 -2.66
N GLU A 83 -10.02 -7.54 -2.54
CA GLU A 83 -10.42 -8.19 -1.29
C GLU A 83 -9.36 -8.00 -0.19
N VAL A 84 -8.09 -8.28 -0.52
CA VAL A 84 -6.98 -8.15 0.43
C VAL A 84 -6.87 -6.72 0.95
N TYR A 85 -6.86 -5.73 0.04
CA TYR A 85 -6.69 -4.35 0.46
C TYR A 85 -7.92 -3.79 1.16
N ALA A 86 -9.14 -4.19 0.77
CA ALA A 86 -10.35 -3.83 1.52
C ALA A 86 -10.24 -4.27 2.99
N GLU A 87 -9.88 -5.53 3.25
CA GLU A 87 -9.69 -6.01 4.61
C GLU A 87 -8.55 -5.30 5.34
N VAL A 88 -7.42 -5.03 4.68
CA VAL A 88 -6.27 -4.35 5.28
C VAL A 88 -6.64 -2.93 5.73
N PHE A 89 -7.37 -2.18 4.91
CA PHE A 89 -7.83 -0.83 5.25
C PHE A 89 -8.96 -0.83 6.28
N ASP A 90 -9.89 -1.79 6.22
CA ASP A 90 -10.95 -1.94 7.24
C ASP A 90 -10.37 -2.26 8.63
N ASN A 91 -9.30 -3.06 8.67
CA ASN A 91 -8.55 -3.33 9.89
C ASN A 91 -7.88 -2.07 10.45
N ASP A 92 -7.39 -1.18 9.58
CA ASP A 92 -6.78 0.08 10.00
C ASP A 92 -7.83 1.05 10.58
N ASP A 93 -8.96 1.19 9.88
CA ASP A 93 -10.10 1.97 10.35
C ASP A 93 -10.62 1.41 11.70
N THR A 94 -10.60 0.09 11.89
CA THR A 94 -10.97 -0.55 13.14
C THR A 94 -9.97 -0.25 14.25
N ALA A 95 -8.66 -0.37 13.98
CA ALA A 95 -7.62 -0.01 14.94
C ALA A 95 -7.73 1.45 15.37
N GLN A 96 -8.04 2.36 14.45
CA GLN A 96 -8.29 3.77 14.74
C GLN A 96 -9.53 3.98 15.61
N LYS A 97 -10.66 3.33 15.29
CA LYS A 97 -11.90 3.41 16.08
C LYS A 97 -11.73 2.87 17.51
N LEU A 98 -10.89 1.85 17.68
CA LEU A 98 -10.53 1.29 18.98
C LEU A 98 -9.53 2.15 19.77
N GLY A 99 -8.96 3.19 19.16
CA GLY A 99 -7.97 4.06 19.79
C GLY A 99 -6.65 3.36 20.09
N LEU A 100 -6.28 2.35 19.29
CA LEU A 100 -5.06 1.56 19.53
C LEU A 100 -3.81 2.42 19.38
N ASP A 101 -2.87 2.25 20.30
CA ASP A 101 -1.55 2.87 20.19
C ASP A 101 -0.74 2.30 19.00
N PRO A 102 0.40 2.92 18.60
CA PRO A 102 1.19 2.45 17.46
C PRO A 102 1.66 0.99 17.54
N HIS A 103 1.96 0.48 18.73
CA HIS A 103 2.35 -0.92 18.95
C HIS A 103 1.14 -1.85 18.95
N GLU A 104 0.02 -1.44 19.53
CA GLU A 104 -1.25 -2.18 19.50
C GLU A 104 -1.78 -2.31 18.08
N ARG A 105 -1.81 -1.21 17.32
CA ARG A 105 -2.16 -1.19 15.90
C ARG A 105 -1.27 -2.13 15.09
N MET A 106 0.05 -2.10 15.31
CA MET A 106 0.98 -3.03 14.66
C MET A 106 0.66 -4.50 14.97
N ARG A 107 0.39 -4.82 16.25
CA ARG A 107 0.00 -6.19 16.66
C ARG A 107 -1.36 -6.59 16.06
N TYR A 108 -2.30 -5.66 15.97
CA TYR A 108 -3.60 -5.86 15.36
C TYR A 108 -3.45 -6.23 13.88
N HIS A 109 -2.73 -5.43 13.10
CA HIS A 109 -2.45 -5.75 11.69
C HIS A 109 -1.64 -7.04 11.52
N ARG A 110 -0.71 -7.35 12.43
CA ARG A 110 0.02 -8.63 12.39
C ARG A 110 -0.91 -9.83 12.53
N LYS A 111 -1.99 -9.69 13.30
CA LYS A 111 -2.99 -10.76 13.50
C LYS A 111 -4.01 -10.81 12.37
N HIS A 112 -4.51 -9.66 11.93
CA HIS A 112 -5.69 -9.56 11.06
C HIS A 112 -5.35 -9.30 9.59
N SER A 113 -4.29 -8.53 9.31
CA SER A 113 -3.95 -8.11 7.94
C SER A 113 -2.80 -8.91 7.32
N LYS A 114 -1.87 -9.44 8.13
CA LYS A 114 -0.77 -10.29 7.64
C LYS A 114 -1.25 -11.50 6.81
N PRO A 115 -2.29 -12.26 7.22
CA PRO A 115 -2.77 -13.38 6.42
C PRO A 115 -3.25 -12.95 5.02
N GLN A 116 -3.91 -11.79 4.94
CA GLN A 116 -4.39 -11.24 3.67
C GLN A 116 -3.25 -10.78 2.77
N MET A 117 -2.26 -10.08 3.34
CA MET A 117 -1.06 -9.71 2.59
C MET A 117 -0.31 -10.94 2.07
N LEU A 118 -0.22 -12.02 2.86
CA LEU A 118 0.39 -13.28 2.44
C LEU A 118 -0.39 -13.95 1.30
N ARG A 119 -1.72 -13.84 1.29
CA ARG A 119 -2.55 -14.31 0.16
C ARG A 119 -2.21 -13.58 -1.13
N LEU A 120 -2.12 -12.25 -1.09
CA LEU A 120 -1.71 -11.45 -2.25
C LEU A 120 -0.29 -11.82 -2.73
N TRP A 121 0.65 -11.96 -1.79
CA TRP A 121 2.02 -12.35 -2.11
C TRP A 121 2.11 -13.76 -2.72
N GLY A 122 1.36 -14.73 -2.16
CA GLY A 122 1.28 -16.09 -2.67
C GLY A 122 0.83 -16.11 -4.13
N MET A 123 -0.28 -15.43 -4.43
CA MET A 123 -0.77 -15.30 -5.82
C MET A 123 0.32 -14.72 -6.74
N CYS A 124 0.94 -13.61 -6.36
CA CYS A 124 1.97 -12.96 -7.17
C CYS A 124 3.20 -13.85 -7.36
N LYS A 125 3.57 -14.61 -6.32
CA LYS A 125 4.72 -15.51 -6.35
C LYS A 125 4.47 -16.72 -7.24
N ASP A 126 3.30 -17.35 -7.12
CA ASP A 126 2.92 -18.49 -7.95
C ASP A 126 2.88 -18.09 -9.44
N MET A 127 2.42 -16.88 -9.73
CA MET A 127 2.42 -16.31 -11.08
C MET A 127 3.83 -16.13 -11.67
N ILE A 128 4.78 -15.63 -10.88
CA ILE A 128 6.17 -15.46 -11.31
C ILE A 128 6.88 -16.80 -11.43
N ASP A 129 6.79 -17.65 -10.41
CA ASP A 129 7.49 -18.94 -10.37
C ASP A 129 6.95 -19.90 -11.45
N GLY A 130 5.65 -19.80 -11.77
CA GLY A 130 5.00 -20.56 -12.82
C GLY A 130 5.17 -19.98 -14.24
N ASN A 131 5.87 -18.84 -14.41
CA ASN A 131 5.95 -18.09 -15.68
C ASN A 131 4.57 -17.80 -16.29
N LEU A 132 3.57 -17.54 -15.45
CA LEU A 132 2.18 -17.28 -15.88
C LEU A 132 1.98 -15.84 -16.36
N VAL A 133 2.95 -14.96 -16.12
CA VAL A 133 2.91 -13.56 -16.55
C VAL A 133 4.14 -13.25 -17.38
N GLU A 134 3.93 -12.89 -18.64
CA GLU A 134 5.01 -12.43 -19.51
C GLU A 134 5.55 -11.07 -19.04
N PRO A 135 6.87 -10.82 -19.10
CA PRO A 135 7.46 -9.54 -18.68
C PRO A 135 6.88 -8.28 -19.35
N ASN A 136 6.31 -8.42 -20.55
CA ASN A 136 5.69 -7.33 -21.30
C ASN A 136 4.17 -7.22 -21.07
N SER A 137 3.57 -8.14 -20.30
CA SER A 137 2.17 -8.07 -19.92
C SER A 137 1.92 -6.88 -18.99
N PRO A 138 0.80 -6.15 -19.13
CA PRO A 138 0.42 -5.12 -18.16
C PRO A 138 0.34 -5.65 -16.71
N LEU A 139 0.01 -6.94 -16.53
CA LEU A 139 -0.05 -7.57 -15.21
C LEU A 139 1.34 -7.74 -14.56
N TRP A 140 2.42 -7.72 -15.35
CA TRP A 140 3.77 -7.86 -14.82
C TRP A 140 4.11 -6.76 -13.79
N GLU A 141 3.67 -5.53 -14.04
CA GLU A 141 3.96 -4.41 -13.15
C GLU A 141 3.42 -4.63 -11.72
N PRO A 142 2.11 -4.81 -11.49
CA PRO A 142 1.59 -5.03 -10.13
C PRO A 142 2.15 -6.30 -9.47
N VAL A 143 2.31 -7.40 -10.22
CA VAL A 143 2.81 -8.67 -9.68
C VAL A 143 4.27 -8.55 -9.24
N SER A 144 5.15 -8.06 -10.12
CA SER A 144 6.57 -7.86 -9.78
C SER A 144 6.76 -6.80 -8.69
N PHE A 145 5.89 -5.80 -8.63
CA PHE A 145 5.91 -4.80 -7.57
C PHE A 145 5.71 -5.42 -6.18
N VAL A 146 4.70 -6.29 -6.02
CA VAL A 146 4.45 -6.98 -4.74
C VAL A 146 5.67 -7.78 -4.31
N ILE A 147 6.31 -8.51 -5.23
CA ILE A 147 7.49 -9.33 -4.92
C ILE A 147 8.69 -8.45 -4.56
N ASN A 148 9.01 -7.45 -5.38
CA ASN A 148 10.18 -6.61 -5.20
C ASN A 148 10.08 -5.69 -3.97
N GLN A 149 8.87 -5.27 -3.63
CA GLN A 149 8.61 -4.36 -2.50
C GLN A 149 8.11 -5.07 -1.24
N TRP A 150 8.07 -6.41 -1.23
CA TRP A 150 7.53 -7.17 -0.10
C TRP A 150 8.08 -6.73 1.26
N PRO A 151 9.41 -6.59 1.48
CA PRO A 151 9.93 -6.17 2.78
C PRO A 151 9.50 -4.77 3.23
N ARG A 152 9.03 -3.92 2.30
CA ARG A 152 8.56 -2.55 2.56
C ARG A 152 7.04 -2.48 2.69
N LEU A 153 6.31 -3.30 1.93
CA LEU A 153 4.84 -3.39 1.98
C LEU A 153 4.35 -3.94 3.33
N THR A 154 5.15 -4.74 4.01
CA THR A 154 4.79 -5.43 5.26
C THR A 154 5.12 -4.64 6.53
N LYS A 155 5.85 -3.51 6.40
CA LYS A 155 6.37 -2.75 7.54
C LYS A 155 5.30 -2.29 8.53
N PHE A 156 4.08 -2.01 8.06
CA PHE A 156 2.95 -1.59 8.91
C PHE A 156 2.56 -2.59 10.01
N TYR A 157 2.90 -3.88 9.86
CA TYR A 157 2.70 -4.90 10.89
C TYR A 157 4.02 -5.44 11.49
N GLU A 158 5.16 -4.94 11.05
CA GLU A 158 6.50 -5.32 11.54
C GLU A 158 7.06 -4.27 12.50
N VAL A 159 6.83 -2.99 12.22
CA VAL A 159 7.36 -1.84 12.93
C VAL A 159 6.20 -0.94 13.39
N ALA A 160 6.22 -0.55 14.66
CA ALA A 160 5.19 0.30 15.23
C ALA A 160 5.20 1.69 14.61
N GLY A 161 4.01 2.24 14.33
CA GLY A 161 3.84 3.60 13.80
C GLY A 161 4.05 3.76 12.30
N VAL A 162 4.26 2.67 11.55
CA VAL A 162 4.31 2.74 10.08
C VAL A 162 2.88 2.82 9.52
N PRO A 163 2.53 3.89 8.77
CA PRO A 163 1.21 4.03 8.17
C PRO A 163 1.04 3.14 6.93
N LEU A 164 -0.21 2.84 6.56
CA LEU A 164 -0.52 2.12 5.32
C LEU A 164 -0.37 3.01 4.06
N ASP A 165 -0.65 4.31 4.22
CA ASP A 165 -0.62 5.32 3.16
C ASP A 165 -0.02 6.65 3.64
N THR A 166 0.32 7.52 2.68
CA THR A 166 0.74 8.91 2.93
C THR A 166 -0.44 9.86 2.68
N ASN A 167 -1.32 9.91 3.67
CA ASN A 167 -2.65 10.55 3.69
C ASN A 167 -2.79 12.05 3.28
N LEU A 168 -1.81 12.67 2.60
CA LEU A 168 -1.93 14.03 2.04
C LEU A 168 -2.27 14.04 0.54
N VAL A 169 -2.03 12.95 -0.19
CA VAL A 169 -2.35 12.85 -1.63
C VAL A 169 -3.60 11.99 -1.89
N GLU A 170 -4.00 11.14 -0.95
CA GLU A 170 -4.95 10.05 -1.20
C GLU A 170 -6.34 10.15 -0.57
N GLN A 171 -6.67 11.20 0.18
CA GLN A 171 -8.07 11.42 0.61
C GLN A 171 -9.06 11.51 -0.57
N ALA A 172 -8.57 11.77 -1.80
CA ALA A 172 -9.36 11.70 -3.03
C ALA A 172 -9.48 10.28 -3.64
N LEU A 173 -8.64 9.32 -3.25
CA LEU A 173 -8.48 8.01 -3.90
C LEU A 173 -8.94 6.80 -3.06
N ILE A 174 -9.08 6.97 -1.74
CA ILE A 174 -9.61 5.94 -0.82
C ILE A 174 -11.11 5.69 -1.04
N ILE A 175 -11.88 6.68 -1.51
CA ILE A 175 -13.31 6.53 -1.81
C ILE A 175 -13.54 5.40 -2.85
N PRO A 176 -12.84 5.36 -4.00
CA PRO A 176 -12.91 4.24 -4.93
C PRO A 176 -12.62 2.86 -4.34
N VAL A 177 -11.61 2.71 -3.47
CA VAL A 177 -11.26 1.42 -2.83
C VAL A 177 -12.43 0.91 -2.00
N ARG A 178 -13.03 1.80 -1.21
CA ARG A 178 -14.13 1.52 -0.27
C ARG A 178 -15.44 1.14 -0.96
N TYR A 179 -15.77 1.78 -2.09
CA TYR A 179 -17.06 1.58 -2.76
C TYR A 179 -17.11 0.34 -3.67
N LEU A 180 -15.97 -0.16 -4.16
CA LEU A 180 -15.95 -1.28 -5.11
C LEU A 180 -16.03 -2.66 -4.46
N ALA A 181 -15.52 -2.84 -3.22
CA ALA A 181 -15.67 -4.10 -2.47
C ALA A 181 -17.15 -4.47 -2.20
N GLY A 182 -18.04 -3.48 -2.07
CA GLY A 182 -19.48 -3.68 -1.94
C GLY A 182 -20.22 -3.98 -3.26
N SER A 183 -19.55 -3.93 -4.42
CA SER A 183 -20.19 -3.98 -5.74
C SER A 183 -19.95 -5.27 -6.55
N PHE A 184 -19.20 -6.23 -6.02
CA PHE A 184 -18.94 -7.52 -6.70
C PHE A 184 -20.13 -8.51 -6.67
N ALA A 185 -21.34 -8.04 -6.32
CA ALA A 185 -22.59 -8.81 -6.40
C ALA A 185 -23.42 -8.49 -7.66
N TYR A 186 -22.80 -8.08 -8.78
CA TYR A 186 -23.54 -7.93 -10.04
C TYR A 186 -23.63 -9.27 -10.77
N ASN A 187 -24.74 -9.99 -10.53
CA ASN A 187 -25.14 -11.15 -11.31
C ASN A 187 -25.71 -10.65 -12.65
N PRO A 188 -25.09 -10.91 -13.83
CA PRO A 188 -25.73 -10.63 -15.09
C PRO A 188 -26.80 -11.69 -15.31
N HIS A 189 -27.98 -11.50 -14.73
CA HIS A 189 -29.17 -12.18 -15.19
C HIS A 189 -29.45 -11.69 -16.62
N SER A 190 -29.00 -12.49 -17.58
CA SER A 190 -29.46 -12.47 -18.96
C SER A 190 -30.97 -12.71 -18.95
N SER A 191 -31.74 -11.65 -19.15
CA SER A 191 -33.13 -11.76 -19.58
C SER A 191 -33.10 -12.11 -21.08
N PRO A 192 -33.67 -13.25 -21.52
CA PRO A 192 -33.85 -13.49 -22.93
C PRO A 192 -34.99 -12.62 -23.44
N PHE A 193 -34.65 -11.81 -24.44
CA PHE A 193 -35.54 -11.18 -25.40
C PHE A 193 -36.72 -12.10 -25.76
N HIS A 194 -37.95 -11.60 -25.59
CA HIS A 194 -39.12 -12.08 -26.32
C HIS A 194 -39.29 -11.18 -27.55
N PRO A 195 -39.37 -11.73 -28.79
CA PRO A 195 -39.87 -10.97 -29.93
C PRO A 195 -41.39 -11.10 -30.00
N ASP A 196 -42.03 -9.98 -30.35
CA ASP A 196 -43.47 -9.84 -30.59
C ASP A 196 -44.00 -10.79 -31.67
N SER A 197 -45.18 -11.35 -31.41
CA SER A 197 -46.25 -11.62 -32.39
C SER A 197 -47.58 -11.83 -31.67
#